data_AF-A0A1Z9EGD9-F1
#
_entry.id   AF-A0A1Z9EGD9-F1
#
_cell.length_a   1.000
_cell.length_b   1.000
_cell.length_c   1.000
_cell.angle_alpha   90.00
_cell.angle_beta   90.00
_cell.angle_gamma   90.00
#
_symmetry.space_group_name_H-M   'P 1'
#
loop_
_entity.id
_entity.type
_entity.pdbx_description
1 polymer ?
#
loop_
_entity_poly.entity_id
_entity_poly.type
_entity_poly.pdbx_seq_one_letter_code
_entity_poly.pdbx_strand_id
1 'polypeptide(L)' 'MSEFISDIDEEMPKLDKHGFTIRPPISDTELIIRCLNNAPCGCDKKQVERLVKEWTLKTT' A
#
# COMPACT_ATOMS: atom_id res chain seq x y z
N MET A 1 -21.16 -33.67 0.58
CA MET A 1 -21.46 -32.31 0.07
C MET A 1 -20.49 -31.40 0.77
N SER A 2 -19.30 -31.38 0.17
CA SER A 2 -18.02 -30.95 0.72
C SER A 2 -17.83 -29.44 0.55
N GLU A 3 -17.41 -28.81 1.64
CA GLU A 3 -16.25 -27.91 1.69
C GLU A 3 -16.14 -26.88 0.57
N PHE A 4 -16.73 -25.69 0.72
CA PHE A 4 -16.37 -24.55 -0.14
C PHE A 4 -16.73 -23.18 0.46
N ILE A 5 -16.54 -22.96 1.77
CA ILE A 5 -16.47 -21.59 2.34
C ILE A 5 -15.54 -21.60 3.55
N SER A 6 -14.22 -21.70 3.35
CA SER A 6 -13.23 -21.54 4.43
C SER A 6 -12.33 -20.32 4.29
N ASP A 7 -12.37 -19.58 3.19
CA ASP A 7 -11.27 -18.65 2.86
C ASP A 7 -11.71 -17.21 2.56
N ILE A 8 -12.87 -16.75 3.08
CA ILE A 8 -13.19 -15.30 3.07
C ILE A 8 -12.91 -14.76 4.47
N ASP A 9 -11.62 -14.57 4.77
CA ASP A 9 -11.18 -13.63 5.79
C ASP A 9 -11.36 -12.20 5.24
N GLU A 10 -12.62 -11.77 5.06
CA GLU A 10 -12.91 -10.34 4.93
C GLU A 10 -12.67 -9.71 6.30
N GLU A 11 -11.42 -9.30 6.54
CA GLU A 11 -11.00 -8.58 7.73
C GLU A 11 -11.88 -7.32 7.87
N MET A 12 -12.85 -7.35 8.79
CA MET A 12 -13.80 -6.24 8.93
C MET A 12 -13.04 -4.93 9.20
N PRO A 13 -13.36 -3.83 8.49
CA PRO A 13 -12.68 -2.56 8.67
C PRO A 13 -12.84 -2.05 10.10
N LYS A 14 -11.72 -1.83 10.79
CA LYS A 14 -11.72 -1.23 12.14
C LYS A 14 -12.35 0.16 12.07
N LEU A 15 -13.34 0.43 12.92
CA LEU A 15 -13.99 1.74 13.00
C LEU A 15 -13.40 2.57 14.16
N ASP A 16 -13.33 3.88 13.99
CA ASP A 16 -12.96 4.81 15.05
C ASP A 16 -14.15 5.12 15.98
N LYS A 17 -13.90 5.95 17.01
CA LYS A 17 -14.92 6.38 17.98
C LYS A 17 -16.11 7.15 17.38
N HIS A 18 -16.01 7.56 16.12
CA HIS A 18 -17.04 8.29 15.38
C HIS A 18 -17.66 7.45 14.26
N GLY A 19 -17.28 6.17 14.14
CA GLY A 19 -17.81 5.25 13.13
C GLY A 19 -17.14 5.35 11.76
N PHE A 20 -15.99 6.03 11.64
CA PHE A 20 -15.23 6.07 10.39
C PHE A 20 -14.27 4.89 10.27
N THR A 21 -14.14 4.35 9.07
CA THR A 21 -13.16 3.30 8.78
C THR A 21 -11.73 3.81 8.99
N ILE A 22 -11.03 3.20 9.94
CA ILE A 22 -9.60 3.37 10.17
C ILE A 22 -8.88 2.62 9.07
N ARG A 23 -8.23 3.38 8.19
CA ARG A 23 -7.33 2.79 7.19
C ARG A 23 -6.09 2.27 7.90
N PRO A 24 -5.68 1.00 7.67
CA PRO A 24 -4.47 0.48 8.28
C PRO A 24 -3.25 1.31 7.84
N PRO A 25 -2.21 1.42 8.69
CA PRO A 25 -0.97 2.06 8.29
C PRO A 25 -0.37 1.30 7.11
N ILE A 26 0.10 2.05 6.11
CA ILE A 26 0.84 1.48 4.98
C ILE A 26 2.30 1.26 5.38
N SER A 27 2.97 0.33 4.70
CA SER A 27 4.41 0.11 4.91
C SER A 27 5.23 1.32 4.46
N ASP A 28 6.44 1.48 5.03
CA ASP A 28 7.38 2.53 4.64
C ASP A 28 7.68 2.48 3.13
N THR A 29 7.83 1.28 2.57
CA THR A 29 8.06 1.07 1.14
C THR A 29 6.89 1.57 0.30
N GLU A 30 5.66 1.25 0.69
CA GLU A 30 4.46 1.69 -0.02
C GLU A 30 4.27 3.20 0.07
N LEU A 31 4.59 3.80 1.22
CA LEU A 31 4.60 5.24 1.42
C LEU A 31 5.60 5.92 0.46
N ILE A 32 6.84 5.43 0.41
CA ILE A 32 7.89 5.97 -0.47
C ILE A 32 7.45 5.92 -1.94
N ILE A 33 6.91 4.79 -2.40
CA ILE A 33 6.46 4.61 -3.79
C ILE A 33 5.29 5.57 -4.10
N ARG A 34 4.30 5.70 -3.20
CA ARG A 34 3.18 6.65 -3.39
C ARG A 34 3.66 8.09 -3.47
N CYS A 35 4.58 8.51 -2.61
CA CYS A 35 5.14 9.85 -2.63
C CYS A 35 5.91 10.14 -3.93
N LEU A 36 6.73 9.19 -4.38
CA LEU A 36 7.49 9.30 -5.63
C LEU A 36 6.55 9.41 -6.86
N ASN A 37 5.45 8.65 -6.87
CA ASN A 37 4.46 8.70 -7.96
C ASN A 37 3.62 9.99 -7.96
N ASN A 38 3.33 10.55 -6.79
CA ASN A 38 2.47 11.74 -6.66
C ASN A 38 3.23 13.06 -6.88
N ALA A 39 4.55 13.10 -6.72
CA ALA A 39 5.35 14.32 -6.82
C ALA A 39 6.46 14.28 -7.90
N PRO A 40 6.15 13.96 -9.17
CA PRO A 40 7.15 13.98 -10.24
C PRO A 40 7.63 15.40 -10.60
N CYS A 41 6.90 16.45 -10.17
CA CYS A 41 7.14 17.84 -10.55
C CYS A 41 8.24 18.57 -9.74
N GLY A 42 8.96 17.87 -8.85
CA GLY A 42 10.08 18.43 -8.07
C GLY A 42 11.35 17.59 -8.09
N CYS A 43 11.38 16.49 -8.84
CA CYS A 43 12.47 15.53 -8.84
C CYS A 43 12.86 15.13 -10.27
N ASP A 44 14.13 14.75 -10.46
CA ASP A 44 14.57 14.21 -11.75
C ASP A 44 13.83 12.89 -12.04
N LYS A 45 13.21 12.81 -13.21
CA LYS A 45 12.37 11.67 -13.61
C LYS A 45 13.13 10.35 -13.60
N LYS A 46 14.39 10.33 -14.05
CA LYS A 46 15.21 9.10 -14.09
C LYS A 46 15.59 8.65 -12.68
N GLN A 47 15.85 9.61 -11.80
CA GLN A 47 16.08 9.33 -10.38
C GLN A 47 14.84 8.71 -9.72
N VAL A 48 13.66 9.29 -9.96
CA VAL A 48 12.39 8.77 -9.42
C VAL A 48 12.13 7.35 -9.93
N GLU A 49 12.25 7.10 -11.23
CA GLU A 49 12.04 5.77 -11.83
C GLU A 49 13.00 4.72 -11.27
N ARG A 50 14.28 5.07 -11.08
CA ARG A 50 15.28 4.18 -10.47
C ARG A 50 14.91 3.82 -9.04
N LEU A 51 14.51 4.81 -8.24
CA LEU A 51 14.14 4.59 -6.83
C LEU A 51 12.89 3.71 -6.73
N VAL A 52 11.84 3.99 -7.51
CA VAL A 52 10.64 3.14 -7.53
C VAL A 52 10.99 1.69 -7.85
N LYS A 53 11.86 1.45 -8.83
CA LYS A 53 12.32 0.09 -9.20
C LYS A 53 13.08 -0.59 -8.07
N GLU A 54 14.00 0.12 -7.40
CA GLU A 54 14.80 -0.41 -6.30
C GLU A 54 13.94 -0.84 -5.09
N TRP A 55 12.99 0.01 -4.70
CA TRP A 55 12.11 -0.25 -3.57
C TRP A 55 11.07 -1.35 -3.86
N THR A 56 10.62 -1.45 -5.11
CA THR A 56 9.73 -2.55 -5.53
C THR A 56 10.45 -3.90 -5.46
N LEU A 57 11.72 -3.96 -5.89
CA LEU A 57 12.53 -5.19 -5.86
C LEU A 57 12.95 -5.64 -4.46
N LYS A 58 13.20 -4.71 -3.52
CA LYS A 58 13.53 -5.04 -2.12
C LYS A 58 12.37 -5.68 -1.35
N THR A 59 11.15 -5.57 -1.87
CA THR A 59 9.94 -6.12 -1.24
C THR A 59 9.64 -7.55 -1.71
N THR A 60 10.41 -8.07 -2.67
CA THR A 60 10.35 -9.47 -3.16
C THR A 60 11.46 -10.30 -2.52
#